data_AF-A0AAU4M3D3-F1
#
_entry.id   AF-A0AAU4M3D3-F1
#
_cell.length_a   1.000
_cell.length_b   1.000
_cell.length_c   1.000
_cell.angle_alpha   90.00
_cell.angle_beta   90.00
_cell.angle_gamma   90.00
#
_symmetry.space_group_name_H-M   'P 1'
#
loop_
_entity.id
_entity.type
_entity.pdbx_description
1 polymer ?
#
loop_
_entity_poly.entity_id
_entity_poly.type
_entity_poly.pdbx_seq_one_letter_code
_entity_poly.pdbx_strand_id
1 'polypeptide(L)' 'MVAVRMVASALVTWAALIVLLLAPSPLPEQWRYYIYSPASVGLWMLAMLVAPVVVCTVKWRWIKSGSR' A
#
# COMPACT_ATOMS: atom_id res chain seq x y z
N MET A 1 22.63 -0.95 -13.79
CA MET A 1 22.08 -1.38 -12.48
C MET A 1 20.89 -0.54 -12.00
N VAL A 2 20.98 0.80 -11.95
CA VAL A 2 19.87 1.65 -11.45
C VAL A 2 18.58 1.50 -12.27
N ALA A 3 18.67 1.52 -13.60
CA ALA A 3 17.50 1.35 -14.47
C ALA A 3 16.80 -0.01 -14.25
N VAL A 4 17.57 -1.10 -14.11
CA VAL A 4 17.04 -2.43 -13.79
C VAL A 4 16.33 -2.43 -12.43
N ARG A 5 16.91 -1.77 -11.41
CA ARG A 5 16.28 -1.60 -10.09
C ARG A 5 14.96 -0.82 -10.18
N MET A 6 14.90 0.25 -10.97
CA MET A 6 13.68 1.03 -11.15
C MET A 6 12.58 0.22 -11.85
N VAL A 7 12.92 -0.48 -12.94
CA VAL A 7 11.96 -1.35 -13.64
C VAL A 7 11.46 -2.46 -12.73
N ALA A 8 12.35 -3.12 -11.97
CA ALA A 8 11.95 -4.13 -11.00
C ALA A 8 11.02 -3.55 -9.93
N SER A 9 11.32 -2.37 -9.38
CA SER A 9 10.45 -1.72 -8.39
C SER A 9 9.09 -1.34 -8.97
N ALA A 10 9.05 -0.86 -10.21
CA ALA A 10 7.80 -0.56 -10.91
C ALA A 10 6.97 -1.82 -11.10
N LEU A 11 7.56 -2.91 -11.61
CA LEU A 11 6.87 -4.19 -11.81
C LEU A 11 6.34 -4.76 -10.49
N VAL A 12 7.13 -4.72 -9.41
CA VAL A 12 6.68 -5.16 -8.09
C VAL A 12 5.53 -4.30 -7.58
N THR A 13 5.58 -2.99 -7.80
CA THR A 13 4.50 -2.07 -7.40
C THR A 13 3.23 -2.37 -8.18
N TRP A 14 3.33 -2.55 -9.50
CA TRP A 14 2.19 -2.92 -10.35
C TRP A 14 1.58 -4.26 -9.94
N ALA A 15 2.41 -5.28 -9.70
CA ALA A 15 1.94 -6.58 -9.24
C ALA A 15 1.23 -6.48 -7.88
N ALA A 16 1.81 -5.73 -6.93
CA ALA A 16 1.21 -5.50 -5.63
C ALA A 16 -0.15 -4.80 -5.74
N LEU A 17 -0.25 -3.75 -6.57
CA LEU A 17 -1.51 -3.02 -6.80
C LEU A 17 -2.57 -3.92 -7.44
N ILE A 18 -2.21 -4.73 -8.45
CA ILE A 18 -3.12 -5.68 -9.11
C ILE A 18 -3.66 -6.69 -8.09
N VAL A 19 -2.77 -7.28 -7.27
CA VAL A 19 -3.16 -8.23 -6.23
C VAL A 19 -4.08 -7.56 -5.21
N LEU A 20 -3.78 -6.34 -4.76
CA LEU A 20 -4.62 -5.62 -3.80
C LEU A 20 -6.03 -5.34 -4.36
N LEU A 21 -6.11 -5.01 -5.65
CA LEU A 21 -7.37 -4.73 -6.34
C LEU A 21 -8.22 -6.00 -6.52
N LEU A 22 -7.57 -7.13 -6.77
CA LEU A 22 -8.20 -8.45 -6.96
C LEU A 22 -8.47 -9.19 -5.64
N ALA A 23 -7.77 -8.85 -4.56
CA ALA A 23 -7.91 -9.48 -3.25
C ALA A 23 -9.36 -9.56 -2.72
N PRO A 24 -10.27 -8.59 -2.99
CA PRO A 24 -11.65 -8.70 -2.55
C PRO A 24 -12.53 -9.56 -3.46
N SER A 25 -12.08 -9.94 -4.66
CA SER A 25 -12.88 -10.69 -5.63
C SER A 25 -13.21 -12.14 -5.23
N PRO A 26 -12.33 -12.91 -4.56
CA PRO A 26 -12.68 -14.25 -4.06
C PRO A 26 -13.39 -14.21 -2.69
N LEU A 27 -13.59 -13.03 -2.08
CA LEU A 27 -14.19 -12.94 -0.75
C LEU A 27 -15.71 -13.21 -0.81
N PRO A 28 -16.26 -13.97 0.14
CA PRO A 28 -17.71 -14.19 0.22
C PRO A 28 -18.47 -12.86 0.38
N GLU A 29 -19.68 -12.76 -0.20
CA GLU A 29 -20.55 -11.58 -0.15
C GLU A 29 -20.67 -10.93 1.26
N GLN A 30 -20.78 -11.76 2.30
CA GLN A 30 -20.84 -11.31 3.70
C GLN A 30 -19.62 -10.48 4.14
N TRP A 31 -18.43 -10.72 3.59
CA TRP A 31 -17.23 -9.95 3.88
C TRP A 31 -17.16 -8.64 3.11
N ARG A 32 -17.78 -8.57 1.91
CA ARG A 32 -17.86 -7.32 1.14
C ARG A 32 -18.60 -6.25 1.93
N TYR A 33 -19.65 -6.62 2.67
CA TYR A 33 -20.37 -5.70 3.56
C TYR A 33 -19.46 -5.08 4.62
N TYR A 34 -18.60 -5.88 5.27
CA TYR A 34 -17.68 -5.36 6.29
C TYR A 34 -16.57 -4.50 5.68
N ILE A 35 -16.09 -4.83 4.48
CA ILE A 35 -15.05 -4.06 3.78
C ILE A 35 -15.57 -2.67 3.36
N TYR A 36 -16.80 -2.59 2.85
CA TYR A 36 -17.41 -1.34 2.38
C TYR A 36 -18.30 -0.65 3.43
N SER A 37 -18.37 -1.18 4.65
CA SER A 37 -19.11 -0.58 5.76
C SER A 37 -18.56 0.82 6.10
N PRO A 38 -19.40 1.78 6.51
CA PRO A 38 -18.97 3.14 6.86
C PRO A 38 -17.86 3.19 7.92
N ALA A 39 -17.84 2.23 8.86
CA ALA A 39 -16.77 2.12 9.84
C ALA A 39 -15.41 1.72 9.21
N SER A 40 -15.44 0.80 8.24
CA SER A 40 -14.26 0.39 7.49
C SER A 40 -13.74 1.52 6.61
N VAL A 41 -14.62 2.27 5.95
CA VAL A 41 -14.24 3.46 5.18
C VAL A 41 -13.52 4.49 6.08
N GLY A 42 -14.02 4.70 7.31
CA GLY A 42 -13.35 5.55 8.30
C GLY A 42 -11.93 5.07 8.66
N LEU A 43 -11.76 3.75 8.85
CA LEU A 43 -10.44 3.14 9.06
C LEU A 43 -9.50 3.30 7.85
N TRP A 44 -10.03 3.18 6.62
CA TRP A 44 -9.26 3.45 5.39
C TRP A 44 -8.80 4.90 5.31
N MET A 45 -9.65 5.87 5.64
CA MET A 45 -9.27 7.28 5.68
C MET A 45 -8.19 7.55 6.73
N LEU A 46 -8.32 6.98 7.93
CA LEU A 46 -7.28 7.05 8.96
C LEU A 46 -5.97 6.43 8.47
N ALA A 47 -6.03 5.26 7.82
CA ALA A 47 -4.86 4.61 7.27
C ALA A 47 -4.18 5.46 6.19
N MET A 48 -4.94 6.12 5.31
CA MET A 48 -4.38 7.05 4.31
C MET A 48 -3.65 8.23 4.95
N LEU A 49 -4.06 8.68 6.13
CA LEU A 49 -3.41 9.76 6.86
C LEU A 49 -2.19 9.29 7.66
N VAL A 50 -2.28 8.12 8.30
CA VAL A 50 -1.24 7.58 9.18
C VAL A 50 -0.11 6.91 8.39
N ALA A 51 -0.43 6.17 7.32
CA ALA A 51 0.56 5.46 6.51
C ALA A 51 1.72 6.35 6.00
N PRO A 52 1.50 7.54 5.42
CA PRO A 52 2.62 8.38 4.98
C PRO A 52 3.50 8.82 6.15
N VAL A 53 2.93 9.18 7.30
CA VAL A 53 3.71 9.55 8.50
C VAL A 53 4.56 8.38 8.99
N VAL A 54 3.97 7.18 9.07
CA VAL A 54 4.68 5.97 9.49
C VAL A 54 5.79 5.60 8.49
N VAL A 55 5.51 5.65 7.18
CA VAL A 55 6.52 5.35 6.16
C VAL A 55 7.66 6.36 6.18
N CYS A 56 7.36 7.65 6.26
CA CYS A 56 8.36 8.72 6.35
C CYS A 56 9.21 8.60 7.61
N THR A 57 8.62 8.26 8.76
CA THR A 57 9.35 8.07 10.02
C THR A 57 10.23 6.82 9.99
N VAL A 58 9.71 5.67 9.53
CA VAL A 58 10.48 4.42 9.43
C VAL A 58 11.62 4.55 8.42
N LYS A 59 11.36 5.17 7.27
CA LYS A 59 12.37 5.39 6.22
C LYS A 59 13.19 6.67 6.43
N TRP A 60 12.98 7.40 7.53
CA TRP A 60 13.60 8.70 7.79
C TRP A 60 15.12 8.66 7.66
N ARG A 61 15.77 7.63 8.22
CA ARG A 61 17.23 7.47 8.13
C ARG A 61 17.69 7.29 6.69
N TRP A 62 16.96 6.54 5.87
CA TRP A 62 17.27 6.35 4.46
C TRP A 62 17.03 7.63 3.64
N ILE A 63 15.92 8.33 3.91
CA ILE A 63 15.59 9.62 3.29
C ILE A 63 16.69 10.65 3.60
N LYS A 64 17.14 10.71 4.86
CA LYS A 64 18.14 11.69 5.33
C LYS A 64 19.56 11.35 4.88
N SER A 65 19.92 10.07 4.84
CA SER A 65 21.28 9.66 4.44
C SER A 65 21.46 9.58 2.93
N GLY A 66 20.37 9.54 2.15
CA GLY A 66 20.40 9.47 0.68
C GLY A 66 21.16 8.27 0.11
N SER A 67 21.58 7.32 0.97
CA SER A 67 22.58 6.32 0.60
C SER A 67 21.94 5.03 0.11
N ARG A 68 22.58 4.50 -0.94
CA ARG A 68 22.10 3.56 -1.96
C ARG A 68 21.80 2.13 -1.51
#